data_AF-A0A0A9E369-F1
#
_entry.id   AF-A0A0A9E369-F1
#
_cell.length_a   1.000
_cell.length_b   1.000
_cell.length_c   1.000
_cell.angle_alpha   90.00
_cell.angle_beta   90.00
_cell.angle_gamma   90.00
#
_symmetry.space_group_name_H-M   'P 1'
#
loop_
_entity.id
_entity.type
_entity.pdbx_description
1 polymer ?
#
loop_
_entity_poly.entity_id
_entity_poly.type
_entity_poly.pdbx_seq_one_letter_code
_entity_poly.pdbx_strand_id
1 'polypeptide(L)' 'MDTEELEMMKMMGIPVGFDSTKGKHVADADVSGVRVVTKRQPRQYMNRRGGFNRPLPPERNR' A
#
# COMPACT_ATOMS: atom_id res chain seq x y z
N MET A 1 -33.91 -29.73 -4.02
CA MET A 1 -33.45 -28.71 -4.98
C MET A 1 -33.05 -29.46 -6.21
N ASP A 2 -33.86 -29.37 -7.25
CA ASP A 2 -33.54 -29.99 -8.53
C ASP A 2 -32.29 -29.33 -9.12
N THR A 3 -31.51 -30.07 -9.89
CA THR A 3 -30.25 -29.57 -10.46
C THR A 3 -30.46 -28.33 -11.32
N GLU A 4 -31.61 -28.25 -11.98
CA GLU A 4 -32.03 -27.12 -12.81
C GLU A 4 -32.30 -25.85 -11.98
N GLU A 5 -32.84 -26.00 -10.77
CA GLU A 5 -33.06 -24.90 -9.82
C GLU A 5 -31.72 -24.37 -9.27
N LEU A 6 -30.78 -25.29 -8.99
CA LEU A 6 -29.41 -24.97 -8.60
C LEU A 6 -28.62 -24.25 -9.71
N GLU A 7 -28.83 -24.65 -10.96
CA GLU A 7 -28.23 -23.99 -12.13
C GLU A 7 -28.84 -22.60 -12.39
N MET A 8 -30.16 -22.46 -12.24
CA MET A 8 -30.82 -21.15 -12.29
C MET A 8 -30.33 -20.20 -11.17
N MET A 9 -30.16 -20.69 -9.94
CA MET A 9 -29.61 -19.87 -8.85
C MET A 9 -28.18 -19.40 -9.12
N LYS A 10 -27.34 -20.27 -9.70
CA LYS A 10 -25.98 -19.90 -10.13
C LYS A 10 -25.99 -18.86 -11.25
N MET A 11 -26.88 -19.01 -12.25
CA MET A 11 -27.01 -18.04 -13.35
C MET A 11 -27.54 -16.68 -12.89
N MET A 12 -28.44 -16.67 -11.91
CA MET A 12 -29.01 -15.45 -11.32
C MET A 12 -28.11 -14.82 -10.25
N GLY A 13 -26.91 -15.38 -10.01
CA GLY A 13 -25.96 -14.89 -9.01
C GLY A 13 -26.41 -15.06 -7.57
N ILE A 14 -27.43 -15.90 -7.31
CA ILE A 14 -27.93 -16.21 -5.98
C ILE A 14 -26.97 -17.22 -5.34
N PRO A 15 -26.25 -16.86 -4.28
CA PRO A 15 -25.24 -17.73 -3.70
C PRO A 15 -25.90 -18.95 -3.04
N VAL A 16 -25.64 -20.14 -3.61
CA VAL A 16 -26.09 -21.43 -3.08
C VAL A 16 -25.23 -21.94 -1.91
N GLY A 17 -24.20 -21.18 -1.54
CA GLY A 17 -23.31 -21.45 -0.41
C GLY A 17 -22.61 -20.17 0.08
N PHE A 18 -22.09 -20.23 1.30
CA PHE A 18 -21.34 -19.11 1.91
C PHE A 18 -19.85 -19.26 1.58
N ASP A 19 -19.39 -18.53 0.56
CA ASP A 19 -17.98 -18.53 0.16
C ASP A 19 -17.27 -17.29 0.73
N SER A 20 -16.00 -17.43 1.11
CA SER A 20 -15.21 -16.34 1.70
C SER A 20 -14.08 -15.90 0.79
N THR A 21 -13.81 -14.59 0.75
CA THR A 21 -12.64 -13.98 0.09
C THR A 21 -11.42 -13.89 1.03
N LYS A 22 -11.54 -14.36 2.28
CA LYS A 22 -10.44 -14.30 3.26
C LYS A 22 -9.21 -15.07 2.76
N GLY A 23 -8.11 -14.36 2.56
CA GLY A 23 -6.84 -14.92 2.09
C GLY A 23 -6.78 -15.22 0.59
N LYS A 24 -7.84 -14.90 -0.17
CA LYS A 24 -7.86 -15.01 -1.64
C LYS A 24 -7.55 -13.62 -2.22
N HIS A 25 -6.77 -13.56 -3.28
CA HIS A 25 -6.58 -12.31 -4.02
C HIS A 25 -7.86 -11.99 -4.80
N VAL A 26 -8.35 -10.75 -4.65
CA VAL A 26 -9.51 -10.23 -5.37
C VAL A 26 -8.98 -9.17 -6.34
N ALA A 27 -9.19 -9.38 -7.64
CA ALA A 27 -8.81 -8.40 -8.66
C ALA A 27 -9.48 -7.04 -8.36
N ASP A 28 -8.77 -5.95 -8.65
CA ASP A 28 -9.21 -4.56 -8.45
C ASP A 28 -9.40 -4.13 -6.97
N ALA A 29 -9.12 -5.01 -6.00
CA ALA A 29 -9.15 -4.71 -4.57
C ALA A 29 -7.76 -4.38 -3.97
N ASP A 30 -6.76 -4.12 -4.81
CA ASP A 30 -5.37 -3.85 -4.47
C ASP A 30 -5.00 -2.36 -4.51
N VAL A 31 -5.97 -1.49 -4.77
CA VAL A 31 -5.78 -0.04 -4.79
C VAL A 31 -5.36 0.46 -3.41
N SER A 32 -4.12 0.94 -3.31
CA SER A 32 -3.56 1.53 -2.11
C SER A 32 -2.68 2.74 -2.45
N GLY A 33 -2.56 3.67 -1.51
CA GLY A 33 -1.75 4.87 -1.70
C GLY A 33 -1.17 5.39 -0.38
N VAL A 34 0.09 5.80 -0.40
CA VAL A 34 0.78 6.39 0.76
C VAL A 34 1.26 7.78 0.39
N ARG A 35 0.88 8.79 1.18
CA ARG A 35 1.41 10.15 1.07
C ARG A 35 2.67 10.29 1.92
N VAL A 36 3.84 10.13 1.30
CA VAL A 36 5.13 10.37 1.96
C VAL A 36 5.44 11.86 1.93
N VAL A 37 5.52 12.49 3.10
CA VAL A 37 5.94 13.89 3.23
C VAL A 37 7.32 13.92 3.86
N THR A 38 8.34 14.22 3.05
CA THR A 38 9.70 14.36 3.57
C THR A 38 9.96 15.78 4.07
N LYS A 39 10.54 15.92 5.25
CA LYS A 39 11.00 17.24 5.76
C LYS A 39 12.48 17.41 5.44
N ARG A 40 12.83 18.46 4.68
CA ARG A 40 14.23 18.81 4.41
C ARG A 40 14.92 19.19 5.72
N GLN A 41 16.02 18.49 6.04
CA GLN A 41 16.83 18.82 7.20
C GLN A 41 17.84 19.93 6.84
N PRO A 42 17.99 20.98 7.68
CA PRO A 42 18.95 22.05 7.43
C PRO A 42 20.39 21.53 7.54
N ARG A 43 21.29 22.12 6.77
CA ARG A 43 22.73 21.81 6.83
C ARG A 43 23.43 22.90 7.62
N GLN A 44 24.16 22.51 8.65
CA GLN A 44 25.03 23.45 9.36
C GLN A 44 26.30 23.66 8.52
N TYR A 45 26.57 24.90 8.12
CA TYR A 45 27.76 25.29 7.35
C TYR A 45 28.87 25.86 8.24
N MET A 46 28.51 26.75 9.16
CA MET A 46 29.47 27.46 10.03
C MET A 46 29.68 26.73 11.35
N ASN A 47 30.85 26.93 11.97
CA ASN A 47 31.24 26.42 13.29
C ASN A 47 31.07 24.91 13.47
N ARG A 48 31.34 24.16 12.40
CA ARG A 48 31.32 22.71 12.40
C ARG A 48 32.63 22.17 12.99
N ARG A 49 32.56 21.14 13.83
CA ARG A 49 33.76 20.40 14.28
C ARG A 49 34.39 19.68 13.07
N GLY A 50 35.70 19.86 12.87
CA GLY A 50 36.45 19.22 11.78
C GLY A 50 36.80 20.12 10.59
N GLY A 51 36.52 21.42 10.66
CA GLY A 51 37.00 22.40 9.68
C GLY A 51 36.20 22.45 8.37
N PHE A 52 36.54 23.43 7.54
CA PHE A 52 35.78 23.79 6.33
C PHE A 52 35.80 22.70 5.24
N ASN A 53 36.88 21.92 5.14
CA ASN A 53 37.06 20.89 4.10
C ASN A 53 36.34 19.56 4.42
N ARG A 54 35.63 19.44 5.55
CA ARG A 54 34.86 18.23 5.88
C ARG A 54 33.51 18.24 5.17
N PRO A 55 33.08 17.14 4.52
CA PRO A 55 31.80 17.09 3.82
C PRO A 55 30.64 17.42 4.77
N LEU A 56 29.71 18.25 4.30
CA LEU A 56 28.49 18.60 5.03
C LEU A 56 27.64 17.35 5.29
N PRO A 57 26.87 17.31 6.40
CA PRO A 57 25.91 16.23 6.62
C PRO A 57 25.04 16.03 5.37
N PRO A 58 24.73 14.77 5.01
CA PRO A 58 23.90 14.47 3.84
C PRO A 58 22.51 15.09 4.02
N GLU A 59 21.94 15.62 2.94
CA GLU A 59 20.55 16.04 2.94
C GLU A 59 19.68 14.81 3.15
N ARG A 60 19.10 14.67 4.35
CA ARG A 60 18.15 13.61 4.64
C ARG A 60 16.75 14.15 4.37
N ASN A 61 16.15 13.66 3.28
CA ASN A 61 14.72 13.78 3.03
C ASN A 61 14.11 12.46 3.52
N ARG A 62 13.82 12.38 4.83
CA ARG A 62 12.99 11.30 5.39
C ARG A 62 11.58 11.83 5.61
#